data_AF-A0A1L7WB16-F1
#
_entry.id   AF-A0A1L7WB16-F1
#
_cell.length_a   1.000
_cell.length_b   1.000
_cell.length_c   1.000
_cell.angle_alpha   90.00
_cell.angle_beta   90.00
_cell.angle_gamma   90.00
#
_symmetry.space_group_name_H-M   'P 1'
#
loop_
_entity.id
_entity.type
_entity.pdbx_description
1 polymer ?
#
loop_
_entity_poly.entity_id
_entity_poly.type
_entity_poly.pdbx_seq_one_letter_code
_entity_poly.pdbx_strand_id
1 'polypeptide(L)'
;MFDTTYVHPLFRNSMVLWHYYHWYIKFILWLSSGTTAGMDQWIGRISPERHHPSKIFFNKSMKVCPYISLPYRPGMPGPRLWLYALRSAIVQTPVPDTNGRKVDLAPWPKEIGRDGTVHFFDNQQPEFSRLKGERIKPDIVILSTGYKQDFPFLEPSRTKPTRAYGTANQANVRGIWRRDEPTVGFIGFVRPSLGAIPPLAEMQAQLWILNILAPEKIPHPLRATDEEHYRLKLPPDSRIEYGVDHESYVYQLALDMNSAIGLWDVLAIAQKKHVRDGWRLLVVWAFGAHFNTKFRLLGPWQWSGAADMLTSEEFWQTITRRPLFFGKSAC
;
A
#
# COMPACT_ATOMS: atom_id res chain seq x y z
N MET A 1 -7.08 5.38 12.57
CA MET A 1 -8.14 6.40 12.34
C MET A 1 -7.53 7.78 12.43
N PHE A 2 -7.01 8.24 13.57
CA PHE A 2 -6.46 9.59 13.72
C PHE A 2 -5.10 9.85 13.06
N ASP A 3 -4.53 8.82 12.43
CA ASP A 3 -3.23 8.85 11.77
C ASP A 3 -3.36 9.08 10.24
N THR A 4 -4.53 8.83 9.67
CA THR A 4 -4.85 9.06 8.23
C THR A 4 -6.13 9.87 8.02
N THR A 5 -7.02 9.96 9.02
CA THR A 5 -8.29 10.69 8.95
C THR A 5 -8.49 11.61 10.13
N TYR A 6 -9.26 12.69 9.94
CA TYR A 6 -9.42 13.75 10.95
C TYR A 6 -8.09 14.35 11.44
N VAL A 7 -7.02 14.19 10.65
CA VAL A 7 -5.69 14.69 10.98
C VAL A 7 -5.70 16.21 10.83
N HIS A 8 -5.24 16.92 11.87
CA HIS A 8 -5.09 18.36 11.80
C HIS A 8 -4.18 18.75 10.62
N PRO A 9 -4.51 19.80 9.83
CA PRO A 9 -3.75 20.17 8.63
C PRO A 9 -2.24 20.34 8.85
N LEU A 10 -1.81 20.81 10.02
CA LEU A 10 -0.40 20.93 10.37
C LEU A 10 0.35 19.59 10.35
N PHE A 11 -0.26 18.51 10.83
CA PHE A 11 0.33 17.18 10.78
C PHE A 11 0.16 16.55 9.41
N ARG A 12 -1.04 16.67 8.82
CA ARG A 12 -1.39 16.13 7.50
C ARG A 12 -0.43 16.62 6.41
N ASN A 13 -0.12 17.91 6.41
CA ASN A 13 0.71 18.55 5.39
C ASN A 13 2.21 18.52 5.73
N SER A 14 2.62 17.70 6.70
CA SER A 14 4.01 17.58 7.15
C SER A 14 4.55 16.16 6.96
N MET A 15 5.85 15.99 7.11
CA MET A 15 6.48 14.67 7.14
C MET A 15 6.38 13.98 8.51
N VAL A 16 5.77 14.57 9.53
CA VAL A 16 5.74 14.01 10.89
C VAL A 16 5.09 12.62 10.92
N LEU A 17 3.92 12.46 10.29
CA LEU A 17 3.23 11.17 10.21
C LEU A 17 4.07 10.12 9.46
N TRP A 18 4.68 10.53 8.35
CA TRP A 18 5.54 9.66 7.56
C TRP A 18 6.76 9.16 8.35
N HIS A 19 7.38 10.01 9.17
CA HIS A 19 8.48 9.61 10.06
C HIS A 19 7.98 8.74 11.21
N TYR A 20 6.80 9.00 11.77
CA TYR A 20 6.19 8.14 12.77
C TYR A 20 6.01 6.71 12.21
N TYR A 21 5.43 6.58 11.01
CA TYR A 21 5.29 5.28 10.34
C TYR A 21 6.65 4.63 10.06
N HIS A 22 7.67 5.40 9.69
CA HIS A 22 9.02 4.89 9.46
C HIS A 22 9.58 4.17 10.69
N TRP A 23 9.52 4.83 11.85
CA TRP A 23 10.00 4.25 13.11
C TRP A 23 9.12 3.11 13.58
N TYR A 24 7.80 3.27 13.53
CA TYR A 24 6.84 2.25 13.92
C TYR A 24 7.02 0.95 13.11
N ILE A 25 7.09 1.04 11.78
CA ILE A 25 7.28 -0.12 10.89
C ILE A 25 8.63 -0.77 11.14
N LYS A 26 9.72 0.00 11.22
CA LYS A 26 11.05 -0.56 11.50
C LYS A 26 11.10 -1.27 12.84
N PHE A 27 10.49 -0.69 13.87
CA PHE A 27 10.43 -1.29 15.20
C PHE A 27 9.69 -2.62 15.18
N ILE A 28 8.50 -2.68 14.56
CA ILE A 28 7.72 -3.93 14.47
C ILE A 28 8.45 -4.99 13.64
N LEU A 29 9.03 -4.62 12.51
CA LEU A 29 9.79 -5.56 11.68
C LEU A 29 10.98 -6.14 12.45
N TRP A 30 11.74 -5.28 13.14
CA TRP A 30 12.88 -5.72 13.93
C TRP A 30 12.45 -6.60 15.10
N LEU A 31 11.43 -6.19 15.87
CA LEU A 31 10.92 -6.97 16.99
C LEU A 31 10.45 -8.36 16.54
N SER A 32 9.66 -8.42 15.48
CA SER A 32 9.02 -9.65 14.99
C SER A 32 9.96 -10.61 14.26
N SER A 33 10.99 -10.11 13.57
CA SER A 33 11.80 -10.94 12.67
C SER A 33 13.31 -10.73 12.77
N GLY A 34 13.77 -9.77 13.57
CA GLY A 34 15.18 -9.44 13.78
C GLY A 34 15.80 -8.54 12.71
N THR A 35 15.02 -8.07 11.73
CA THR A 35 15.48 -7.28 10.58
C THR A 35 14.54 -6.10 10.33
N THR A 36 15.08 -4.99 9.81
CA THR A 36 14.31 -3.81 9.40
C THR A 36 14.12 -3.71 7.88
N ALA A 37 14.70 -4.64 7.11
CA ALA A 37 14.70 -4.57 5.65
C ALA A 37 13.33 -4.87 5.04
N GLY A 38 12.54 -5.71 5.71
CA GLY A 38 11.23 -6.17 5.27
C GLY A 38 10.71 -7.25 6.23
N MET A 39 9.52 -7.77 5.96
CA MET A 39 8.93 -8.83 6.79
C MET A 39 9.75 -10.12 6.63
N ASP A 40 10.50 -10.48 7.68
CA ASP A 40 11.37 -11.65 7.71
C ASP A 40 12.43 -11.70 6.59
N GLN A 41 12.82 -10.52 6.10
CA GLN A 41 13.78 -10.36 5.01
C GLN A 41 15.17 -10.02 5.56
N TRP A 42 16.11 -10.95 5.45
CA TRP A 42 17.47 -10.79 5.99
C TRP A 42 18.50 -10.32 4.95
N ILE A 43 18.13 -10.33 3.67
CA ILE A 43 19.00 -9.95 2.56
C ILE A 43 18.17 -9.30 1.43
N GLY A 44 18.81 -8.64 0.47
CA GLY A 44 18.11 -7.99 -0.66
C GLY A 44 17.34 -6.73 -0.27
N ARG A 45 17.81 -6.02 0.76
CA ARG A 45 17.20 -4.77 1.24
C ARG A 45 17.13 -3.73 0.13
N ILE A 46 16.10 -2.87 0.21
CA ILE A 46 16.02 -1.66 -0.61
C ILE A 46 17.17 -0.70 -0.23
N SER A 47 17.63 0.11 -1.18
CA SER A 47 18.68 1.10 -0.94
C SER A 47 18.31 2.08 0.20
N PRO A 48 19.29 2.60 0.97
CA PRO A 48 19.02 3.47 2.11
C PRO A 48 18.20 4.71 1.77
N GLU A 49 18.40 5.30 0.59
CA GLU A 49 17.72 6.53 0.14
C GLU A 49 16.21 6.31 -0.05
N ARG A 50 15.86 5.07 -0.42
CA ARG A 50 14.49 4.61 -0.67
C ARG A 50 13.89 3.87 0.52
N HIS A 51 14.67 3.52 1.55
CA HIS A 51 14.20 2.74 2.70
C HIS A 51 13.33 3.56 3.65
N HIS A 52 12.20 4.06 3.17
CA HIS A 52 11.24 4.86 3.92
C HIS A 52 9.81 4.55 3.41
N PRO A 53 8.80 4.36 4.29
CA PRO A 53 7.43 3.97 3.88
C PRO A 53 6.80 4.90 2.84
N SER A 54 7.09 6.20 2.93
CA SER A 54 6.60 7.18 1.93
C SER A 54 7.21 6.99 0.54
N LYS A 55 8.25 6.17 0.37
CA LYS A 55 9.02 6.02 -0.88
C LYS A 55 8.96 4.61 -1.47
N ILE A 56 8.13 3.74 -0.92
CA ILE A 56 8.08 2.32 -1.31
C ILE A 56 6.65 1.83 -1.50
N PHE A 57 6.53 0.76 -2.28
CA PHE A 57 5.34 -0.05 -2.37
C PHE A 57 5.59 -1.33 -1.56
N PHE A 58 4.69 -1.67 -0.65
CA PHE A 58 4.84 -2.87 0.17
C PHE A 58 4.51 -4.12 -0.66
N ASN A 59 5.35 -5.14 -0.55
CA ASN A 59 5.03 -6.46 -1.06
C ASN A 59 4.20 -7.21 0.00
N LYS A 60 3.05 -7.75 -0.40
CA LYS A 60 2.11 -8.45 0.51
C LYS A 60 2.47 -9.92 0.75
N SER A 61 3.43 -10.47 0.00
CA SER A 61 3.84 -11.87 0.11
C SER A 61 5.19 -11.98 0.80
N MET A 62 5.22 -12.82 1.83
CA MET A 62 6.43 -13.23 2.54
C MET A 62 6.78 -14.70 2.28
N LYS A 63 6.06 -15.38 1.37
CA LYS A 63 6.16 -16.84 1.17
C LYS A 63 7.55 -17.30 0.71
N VAL A 64 8.29 -16.43 0.02
CA VAL A 64 9.64 -16.72 -0.47
C VAL A 64 10.72 -16.41 0.58
N CYS A 65 10.41 -15.58 1.58
CA CYS A 65 11.37 -15.11 2.58
C CYS A 65 12.10 -16.25 3.31
N PRO A 66 11.47 -17.37 3.72
CA PRO A 66 12.20 -18.48 4.33
C PRO A 66 13.33 -19.02 3.45
N TYR A 67 13.08 -19.17 2.14
CA TYR A 67 14.06 -19.72 1.19
C TYR A 67 15.19 -18.76 0.86
N ILE A 68 14.94 -17.45 0.93
CA ILE A 68 15.92 -16.39 0.70
C ILE A 68 16.75 -16.11 1.96
N SER A 69 16.07 -15.95 3.09
CA SER A 69 16.66 -15.41 4.33
C SER A 69 17.38 -16.44 5.17
N LEU A 70 17.00 -17.73 5.09
CA LEU A 70 17.54 -18.78 5.96
C LEU A 70 19.08 -18.81 5.99
N PRO A 71 19.81 -18.72 4.85
CA PRO A 71 21.29 -18.71 4.86
C PRO A 71 21.93 -17.48 5.52
N TYR A 72 21.17 -16.40 5.72
CA TYR A 72 21.68 -15.13 6.22
C TYR A 72 21.32 -14.86 7.69
N ARG A 73 20.59 -15.78 8.33
CA ARG A 73 20.30 -15.69 9.75
C ARG A 73 21.57 -15.93 10.59
N PRO A 74 21.68 -15.33 11.77
CA PRO A 74 22.79 -15.60 12.68
C PRO A 74 22.80 -17.08 13.06
N GLY A 75 23.85 -17.81 12.66
CA GLY A 75 24.06 -19.22 13.04
C GLY A 75 25.40 -19.46 13.77
N MET A 76 26.35 -18.53 13.63
CA MET A 76 27.67 -18.65 14.26
C MET A 76 27.67 -18.05 15.67
N PRO A 77 28.36 -18.67 16.66
CA PRO A 77 28.51 -18.10 18.00
C PRO A 77 29.07 -16.68 17.96
N GLY A 78 28.41 -15.76 18.64
CA GLY A 78 28.84 -14.37 18.73
C GLY A 78 27.71 -13.41 19.13
N PRO A 79 28.01 -12.10 19.28
CA PRO A 79 27.05 -11.11 19.78
C PRO A 79 25.76 -11.04 18.96
N ARG A 80 25.85 -11.25 17.64
CA ARG A 80 24.68 -11.26 16.74
C ARG A 80 23.74 -12.42 17.02
N LEU A 81 24.27 -13.62 17.31
CA LEU A 81 23.47 -14.78 17.66
C LEU A 81 22.81 -14.59 19.03
N TRP A 82 23.53 -14.03 20.00
CA TRP A 82 22.97 -13.70 21.31
C TRP A 82 21.81 -12.71 21.24
N LEU A 83 22.00 -11.61 20.51
CA LEU A 83 20.93 -10.61 20.30
C LEU A 83 19.74 -11.23 19.58
N TYR A 84 20.00 -12.06 18.56
CA TYR A 84 18.96 -12.79 17.85
C TYR A 84 18.17 -13.71 18.77
N ALA A 85 18.86 -14.52 19.58
CA ALA A 85 18.27 -15.49 20.51
C ALA A 85 17.41 -14.82 21.59
N LEU A 86 17.95 -13.78 22.24
CA LEU A 86 17.25 -13.01 23.27
C LEU A 86 15.96 -12.38 22.72
N ARG A 87 16.04 -11.75 21.54
CA ARG A 87 14.88 -11.14 20.90
C ARG A 87 13.87 -12.20 20.44
N SER A 88 14.32 -13.30 19.82
CA SER A 88 13.43 -14.39 19.37
C SER A 88 12.69 -15.07 20.51
N ALA A 89 13.25 -15.07 21.72
CA ALA A 89 12.59 -15.60 22.91
C ALA A 89 11.35 -14.77 23.32
N ILE A 90 11.29 -13.50 22.93
CA ILE A 90 10.17 -12.59 23.22
C ILE A 90 9.10 -12.70 22.11
N VAL A 91 9.50 -12.47 20.85
CA VAL A 91 8.62 -12.59 19.67
C VAL A 91 9.43 -13.12 18.50
N GLN A 92 8.89 -14.08 17.77
CA GLN A 92 9.49 -14.59 16.54
C GLN A 92 8.44 -14.93 15.50
N THR A 93 8.62 -14.39 14.29
CA THR A 93 7.94 -14.86 13.09
C THR A 93 8.37 -16.31 12.85
N PRO A 94 7.44 -17.28 12.76
CA PRO A 94 7.79 -18.68 12.54
C PRO A 94 8.74 -18.81 11.34
N VAL A 95 9.81 -19.57 11.51
CA VAL A 95 10.78 -19.86 10.44
C VAL A 95 10.50 -21.28 9.96
N PRO A 96 9.79 -21.45 8.83
CA PRO A 96 9.48 -22.77 8.32
C PRO A 96 10.74 -23.52 7.91
N ASP A 97 10.73 -24.84 8.09
CA ASP A 97 11.76 -25.68 7.47
C ASP A 97 11.60 -25.63 5.94
N THR A 98 12.70 -25.36 5.26
CA THR A 98 12.76 -25.28 3.80
C THR A 98 13.06 -26.64 3.16
N ASN A 99 13.35 -27.67 3.96
CA ASN A 99 13.81 -29.00 3.54
C ASN A 99 15.02 -28.91 2.60
N GLY A 100 15.97 -28.02 2.93
CA GLY A 100 17.17 -27.76 2.15
C GLY A 100 16.97 -26.95 0.86
N ARG A 101 15.73 -26.56 0.51
CA ARG A 101 15.47 -25.70 -0.65
C ARG A 101 15.90 -24.26 -0.36
N LYS A 102 16.53 -23.62 -1.34
CA LYS A 102 17.03 -22.25 -1.22
C LYS A 102 16.70 -21.42 -2.45
N VAL A 103 16.59 -20.11 -2.26
CA VAL A 103 16.57 -19.11 -3.33
C VAL A 103 17.74 -18.17 -3.08
N ASP A 104 18.77 -18.26 -3.91
CA ASP A 104 19.91 -17.35 -3.81
C ASP A 104 19.56 -16.00 -4.45
N LEU A 105 20.05 -14.91 -3.85
CA LEU A 105 20.01 -13.58 -4.45
C LEU A 105 21.33 -13.29 -5.16
N ALA A 106 21.27 -12.47 -6.19
CA ALA A 106 22.44 -12.00 -6.91
C ALA A 106 22.29 -10.50 -7.22
N PRO A 107 23.41 -9.77 -7.39
CA PRO A 107 23.39 -8.43 -7.98
C PRO A 107 22.80 -8.44 -9.39
N TRP A 108 22.57 -7.25 -9.96
CA TRP A 108 22.18 -7.17 -11.36
C TRP A 108 23.28 -7.77 -12.26
N PRO A 109 22.94 -8.61 -13.25
CA PRO A 109 23.92 -9.14 -14.19
C PRO A 109 24.65 -8.02 -14.93
N LYS A 110 25.97 -8.12 -15.01
CA LYS A 110 26.80 -7.27 -15.88
C LYS A 110 26.65 -7.71 -17.33
N GLU A 111 26.75 -9.02 -17.56
CA GLU A 111 26.60 -9.63 -18.88
C GLU A 111 26.26 -11.12 -18.75
N ILE A 112 25.80 -11.70 -19.86
CA ILE A 112 25.67 -13.15 -20.04
C ILE A 112 26.67 -13.53 -21.13
N GLY A 113 27.65 -14.35 -20.78
CA GLY A 113 28.69 -14.82 -21.67
C GLY A 113 28.12 -15.65 -22.82
N ARG A 114 28.93 -15.84 -23.89
CA ARG A 114 28.55 -16.65 -25.05
C ARG A 114 28.25 -18.11 -24.70
N ASP A 115 28.84 -18.60 -23.61
CA ASP A 115 28.61 -19.93 -23.08
C ASP A 115 27.35 -20.05 -22.20
N GLY A 116 26.63 -18.93 -21.99
CA GLY A 116 25.45 -18.81 -21.14
C GLY A 116 25.75 -18.51 -19.67
N THR A 117 27.02 -18.35 -19.28
CA THR A 117 27.37 -18.03 -17.89
C THR A 117 27.01 -16.58 -17.57
N VAL A 118 26.36 -16.36 -16.42
CA VAL A 118 26.02 -15.02 -15.94
C VAL A 118 27.20 -14.44 -15.14
N HIS A 119 27.62 -13.24 -15.50
CA HIS A 119 28.64 -12.49 -14.77
C HIS A 119 27.98 -11.36 -13.99
N PHE A 120 28.13 -11.33 -12.67
CA PHE A 120 27.55 -10.32 -11.79
C PHE A 120 28.55 -9.22 -11.44
N PHE A 121 28.05 -8.00 -11.21
CA PHE A 121 28.86 -6.93 -10.61
C PHE A 121 29.10 -7.18 -9.12
N ASP A 122 30.32 -6.91 -8.64
CA ASP A 122 30.62 -6.96 -7.20
C ASP A 122 30.05 -5.73 -6.49
N ASN A 123 28.88 -5.91 -5.86
CA ASN A 123 28.23 -4.88 -5.06
C ASN A 123 28.68 -4.85 -3.60
N GLN A 124 29.71 -5.63 -3.23
CA GLN A 124 30.24 -5.78 -1.87
C GLN A 124 29.18 -6.19 -0.83
N GLN A 125 28.07 -6.77 -1.25
CA GLN A 125 27.02 -7.25 -0.36
C GLN A 125 27.15 -8.77 -0.11
N PRO A 126 26.52 -9.30 0.97
CA PRO A 126 26.60 -10.72 1.30
C PRO A 126 26.10 -11.66 0.19
N GLU A 127 25.12 -11.24 -0.63
CA GLU A 127 24.63 -12.05 -1.74
C GLU A 127 25.68 -12.30 -2.82
N PHE A 128 26.47 -11.28 -3.19
CA PHE A 128 27.58 -11.46 -4.13
C PHE A 128 28.68 -12.34 -3.54
N SER A 129 29.06 -12.08 -2.28
CA SER A 129 30.13 -12.84 -1.60
C SER A 129 29.86 -14.34 -1.56
N ARG A 130 28.57 -14.73 -1.50
CA ARG A 130 28.14 -16.13 -1.51
C ARG A 130 28.19 -16.76 -2.91
N LEU A 131 27.92 -15.98 -3.96
CA LEU A 131 27.86 -16.47 -5.35
C LEU A 131 29.17 -16.35 -6.14
N LYS A 132 30.13 -15.52 -5.73
CA LYS A 132 31.32 -15.15 -6.53
C LYS A 132 32.20 -16.33 -7.01
N GLY A 133 32.06 -17.53 -6.44
CA GLY A 133 32.77 -18.74 -6.85
C GLY A 133 31.93 -19.72 -7.69
N GLU A 134 30.65 -19.43 -7.91
CA GLU A 134 29.73 -20.32 -8.61
C GLU A 134 29.64 -19.95 -10.10
N ARG A 135 29.64 -20.96 -10.97
CA ARG A 135 29.36 -20.77 -12.40
C ARG A 135 27.86 -20.96 -12.64
N ILE A 136 27.14 -19.86 -12.80
CA ILE A 136 25.69 -19.87 -12.97
C ILE A 136 25.33 -19.78 -14.45
N LYS A 137 24.65 -20.81 -14.96
CA LYS A 137 24.11 -20.86 -16.33
C LYS A 137 22.60 -21.18 -16.26
N PRO A 138 21.72 -20.18 -16.38
CA PRO A 138 20.28 -20.39 -16.26
C PRO A 138 19.69 -21.06 -17.49
N ASP A 139 18.77 -21.99 -17.29
CA ASP A 139 17.95 -22.56 -18.38
C ASP A 139 16.84 -21.61 -18.85
N ILE A 140 16.31 -20.80 -17.91
CA ILE A 140 15.20 -19.88 -18.15
C ILE A 140 15.52 -18.54 -17.49
N VAL A 141 15.32 -17.45 -18.24
CA VAL A 141 15.42 -16.07 -17.74
C VAL A 141 14.03 -15.43 -17.75
N ILE A 142 13.57 -14.96 -16.60
CA ILE A 142 12.27 -14.30 -16.44
C ILE A 142 12.50 -12.82 -16.10
N LEU A 143 12.13 -11.92 -17.01
CA LEU A 143 12.26 -10.47 -16.83
C LEU A 143 11.02 -9.89 -16.14
N SER A 144 11.04 -9.86 -14.81
CA SER A 144 9.98 -9.24 -13.98
C SER A 144 10.14 -7.71 -13.85
N THR A 145 10.35 -6.99 -14.96
CA THR A 145 10.72 -5.56 -14.99
C THR A 145 9.51 -4.61 -14.89
N GLY A 146 8.28 -5.13 -14.94
CA GLY A 146 7.04 -4.38 -14.79
C GLY A 146 6.44 -3.92 -16.13
N TYR A 147 5.48 -2.99 -16.06
CA TYR A 147 4.68 -2.55 -17.20
C TYR A 147 4.62 -1.02 -17.30
N LYS A 148 4.42 -0.51 -18.52
CA LYS A 148 4.08 0.88 -18.82
C LYS A 148 2.57 0.99 -19.09
N GLN A 149 2.00 2.16 -18.86
CA GLN A 149 0.61 2.47 -19.21
C GLN A 149 0.63 3.23 -20.53
N ASP A 150 -0.21 2.81 -21.48
CA ASP A 150 -0.34 3.46 -22.78
C ASP A 150 -1.79 3.37 -23.29
N PHE A 151 -2.23 4.38 -24.04
CA PHE A 151 -3.60 4.51 -24.53
C PHE A 151 -3.62 4.85 -26.03
N PRO A 152 -3.25 3.92 -26.93
CA PRO A 152 -3.14 4.21 -28.37
C PRO A 152 -4.45 4.67 -29.02
N PHE A 153 -5.60 4.39 -28.40
CA PHE A 153 -6.92 4.82 -28.89
C PHE A 153 -7.27 6.28 -28.53
N LEU A 154 -6.48 6.94 -27.67
CA LEU A 154 -6.63 8.35 -27.32
C LEU A 154 -5.66 9.27 -28.09
N GLU A 155 -4.79 8.70 -28.93
CA GLU A 155 -3.79 9.47 -29.67
C GLU A 155 -4.41 10.46 -30.68
N PRO A 156 -3.81 11.65 -30.87
CA PRO A 156 -4.27 12.66 -31.84
C PRO A 156 -4.33 12.15 -33.28
N SER A 157 -3.49 11.17 -33.64
CA SER A 157 -3.45 10.56 -34.97
C SER A 157 -4.69 9.71 -35.28
N ARG A 158 -5.42 9.26 -34.25
CA ARG A 158 -6.61 8.38 -34.33
C ARG A 158 -7.89 9.04 -33.83
N THR A 159 -7.78 10.15 -33.11
CA THR A 159 -8.88 11.01 -32.72
C THR A 159 -9.03 12.16 -33.74
N LYS A 160 -10.23 12.71 -33.94
CA LYS A 160 -10.40 13.83 -34.88
C LYS A 160 -9.44 14.98 -34.48
N PRO A 161 -8.83 15.70 -35.44
CA PRO A 161 -7.73 16.67 -35.20
C PRO A 161 -8.10 17.88 -34.31
N THR A 162 -9.33 17.95 -33.81
CA THR A 162 -9.84 19.08 -33.04
C THR A 162 -9.67 18.93 -31.52
N ARG A 163 -9.36 17.74 -30.98
CA ARG A 163 -9.19 17.56 -29.52
C ARG A 163 -8.35 16.32 -29.16
N ALA A 164 -7.12 16.53 -28.68
CA ALA A 164 -6.30 15.47 -28.10
C ALA A 164 -6.76 15.18 -26.66
N TYR A 165 -7.26 13.97 -26.41
CA TYR A 165 -7.49 13.50 -25.05
C TYR A 165 -6.15 13.36 -24.31
N GLY A 166 -6.16 13.61 -23.01
CA GLY A 166 -4.97 13.40 -22.18
C GLY A 166 -4.65 11.92 -21.97
N THR A 167 -3.62 11.65 -21.18
CA THR A 167 -3.30 10.31 -20.65
C THR A 167 -3.49 10.28 -19.14
N ALA A 168 -3.50 9.07 -18.54
CA ALA A 168 -3.58 8.92 -17.08
C ALA A 168 -2.48 9.70 -16.33
N ASN A 169 -1.28 9.80 -16.90
CA ASN A 169 -0.17 10.55 -16.31
C ASN A 169 -0.38 12.07 -16.30
N GLN A 170 -1.31 12.58 -17.12
CA GLN A 170 -1.66 14.00 -17.18
C GLN A 170 -2.87 14.34 -16.30
N ALA A 171 -3.52 13.35 -15.67
CA ALA A 171 -4.65 13.58 -14.80
C ALA A 171 -4.22 14.34 -13.53
N ASN A 172 -4.63 15.60 -13.44
CA ASN A 172 -4.21 16.54 -12.38
C ASN A 172 -5.33 16.87 -11.38
N VAL A 173 -6.45 16.14 -11.44
CA VAL A 173 -7.48 16.13 -10.40
C VAL A 173 -7.55 14.75 -9.80
N ARG A 174 -6.95 14.58 -8.61
CA ARG A 174 -6.90 13.31 -7.85
C ARG A 174 -6.29 12.13 -8.60
N GLY A 175 -5.58 12.37 -9.71
CA GLY A 175 -5.13 11.31 -10.63
C GLY A 175 -6.27 10.64 -11.41
N ILE A 176 -7.41 11.31 -11.56
CA ILE A 176 -8.62 10.78 -12.19
C ILE A 176 -8.90 11.46 -13.53
N TRP A 177 -8.93 12.79 -13.62
CA TRP A 177 -9.12 13.50 -14.91
C TRP A 177 -8.20 14.72 -15.02
N ARG A 178 -8.17 15.31 -16.22
CA ARG A 178 -7.46 16.58 -16.48
C ARG A 178 -8.42 17.74 -16.26
N ARG A 179 -8.05 18.75 -15.47
CA ARG A 179 -8.96 19.82 -15.03
C ARG A 179 -9.65 20.58 -16.18
N ASP A 180 -8.94 20.82 -17.27
CA ASP A 180 -9.42 21.46 -18.51
C ASP A 180 -10.20 20.48 -19.42
N GLU A 181 -10.15 19.18 -19.14
CA GLU A 181 -10.84 18.11 -19.87
C GLU A 181 -11.51 17.10 -18.93
N PRO A 182 -12.64 17.46 -18.29
CA PRO A 182 -13.33 16.54 -17.38
C PRO A 182 -14.11 15.44 -18.09
N THR A 183 -14.23 15.47 -19.42
CA THR A 183 -15.05 14.50 -20.17
C THR A 183 -14.44 13.09 -20.27
N VAL A 184 -13.18 12.92 -19.85
CA VAL A 184 -12.48 11.63 -19.82
C VAL A 184 -11.86 11.40 -18.45
N GLY A 185 -12.19 10.27 -17.83
CA GLY A 185 -11.67 9.83 -16.54
C GLY A 185 -10.83 8.56 -16.65
N PHE A 186 -9.70 8.54 -15.94
CA PHE A 186 -8.76 7.43 -15.80
C PHE A 186 -9.00 6.73 -14.45
N ILE A 187 -9.75 5.63 -14.49
CA ILE A 187 -10.15 4.89 -13.30
C ILE A 187 -9.19 3.71 -13.04
N GLY A 188 -8.68 3.59 -11.82
CA GLY A 188 -7.80 2.50 -11.39
C GLY A 188 -6.33 2.68 -11.74
N PHE A 189 -5.93 3.86 -12.22
CA PHE A 189 -4.54 4.12 -12.64
C PHE A 189 -3.62 4.67 -11.53
N VAL A 190 -4.14 4.83 -10.31
CA VAL A 190 -3.32 5.07 -9.12
C VAL A 190 -2.79 3.76 -8.54
N ARG A 191 -1.62 3.80 -7.91
CA ARG A 191 -1.04 2.62 -7.24
C ARG A 191 -0.98 2.83 -5.73
N PRO A 192 -1.80 2.15 -4.93
CA PRO A 192 -1.67 2.24 -3.48
C PRO A 192 -0.35 1.60 -3.01
N SER A 193 0.32 2.20 -2.02
CA SER A 193 1.50 1.66 -1.32
C SER A 193 1.17 0.31 -0.66
N LEU A 194 0.01 0.25 -0.01
CA LEU A 194 -0.60 -0.90 0.62
C LEU A 194 -2.11 -0.74 0.54
N GLY A 195 -2.79 -1.59 -0.23
CA GLY A 195 -4.24 -1.48 -0.41
C GLY A 195 -4.72 -2.21 -1.65
N ALA A 196 -6.01 -2.10 -1.96
CA ALA A 196 -6.61 -2.72 -3.14
C ALA A 196 -7.02 -1.64 -4.14
N ILE A 197 -6.78 -1.86 -5.44
CA ILE A 197 -7.18 -0.92 -6.49
C ILE A 197 -8.71 -0.90 -6.70
N PRO A 198 -9.45 -2.03 -6.69
CA PRO A 198 -10.89 -2.02 -6.91
C PRO A 198 -11.71 -1.03 -6.05
N PRO A 199 -11.52 -0.95 -4.71
CA PRO A 199 -12.23 0.05 -3.92
C PRO A 199 -11.81 1.49 -4.25
N LEU A 200 -10.53 1.75 -4.57
CA LEU A 200 -10.11 3.07 -5.03
C LEU A 200 -10.78 3.42 -6.37
N ALA A 201 -10.79 2.49 -7.32
CA ALA A 201 -11.43 2.66 -8.63
C ALA A 201 -12.93 2.97 -8.49
N GLU A 202 -13.63 2.31 -7.57
CA GLU A 202 -15.02 2.62 -7.26
C GLU A 202 -15.19 4.09 -6.81
N MET A 203 -14.37 4.54 -5.85
CA MET A 203 -14.44 5.92 -5.33
C MET A 203 -14.00 6.95 -6.37
N GLN A 204 -13.03 6.61 -7.23
CA GLN A 204 -12.61 7.45 -8.35
C GLN A 204 -13.75 7.63 -9.36
N ALA A 205 -14.45 6.53 -9.70
CA ALA A 205 -15.57 6.57 -10.62
C ALA A 205 -16.74 7.40 -10.03
N GLN A 206 -17.05 7.21 -8.74
CA GLN A 206 -18.06 7.99 -8.04
C GLN A 206 -17.80 9.49 -8.10
N LEU A 207 -16.57 9.93 -7.80
CA LEU A 207 -16.21 11.35 -7.82
C LEU A 207 -16.26 11.92 -9.25
N TRP A 208 -15.74 11.18 -10.22
CA TRP A 208 -15.74 11.62 -11.62
C TRP A 208 -17.16 11.75 -12.18
N ILE A 209 -18.03 10.76 -11.92
CA ILE A 209 -19.44 10.81 -12.30
C ILE A 209 -20.15 11.99 -11.62
N LEU A 210 -19.89 12.21 -10.33
CA LEU A 210 -20.45 13.34 -9.59
C LEU A 210 -20.04 14.68 -10.23
N ASN A 211 -18.77 14.81 -10.61
CA ASN A 211 -18.25 16.00 -11.27
C ASN A 211 -18.92 16.28 -12.63
N ILE A 212 -19.31 15.24 -13.38
CA ILE A 212 -19.96 15.40 -14.69
C ILE A 212 -21.46 15.67 -14.54
N LEU A 213 -22.15 14.89 -13.70
CA LEU A 213 -23.63 14.85 -13.69
C LEU A 213 -24.26 15.74 -12.61
N ALA A 214 -23.56 16.02 -11.53
CA ALA A 214 -24.07 16.77 -10.39
C ALA A 214 -22.94 17.54 -9.68
N PRO A 215 -22.22 18.44 -10.39
CA PRO A 215 -21.08 19.16 -9.82
C PRO A 215 -21.45 20.01 -8.59
N GLU A 216 -22.71 20.42 -8.47
CA GLU A 216 -23.25 21.13 -7.31
C GLU A 216 -23.21 20.31 -6.01
N LYS A 217 -23.11 18.97 -6.11
CA LYS A 217 -22.96 18.09 -4.95
C LYS A 217 -21.52 17.96 -4.46
N ILE A 218 -20.55 18.53 -5.19
CA ILE A 218 -19.17 18.65 -4.72
C ILE A 218 -19.10 19.92 -3.87
N PRO A 219 -19.00 19.80 -2.53
CA PRO A 219 -19.23 20.92 -1.62
C PRO A 219 -18.11 21.97 -1.64
N HIS A 220 -16.94 21.65 -2.22
CA HIS A 220 -15.76 22.53 -2.21
C HIS A 220 -14.96 22.38 -3.51
N PRO A 221 -14.17 23.40 -3.91
CA PRO A 221 -13.26 23.26 -5.03
C PRO A 221 -12.22 22.16 -4.79
N LEU A 222 -12.02 21.29 -5.79
CA LEU A 222 -11.01 20.23 -5.77
C LEU A 222 -9.62 20.83 -5.95
N ARG A 223 -8.99 21.29 -4.86
CA ARG A 223 -7.68 21.97 -4.89
C ARG A 223 -6.52 20.99 -5.01
N ALA A 224 -5.48 21.36 -5.74
CA ALA A 224 -4.25 20.56 -5.86
C ALA A 224 -3.49 20.42 -4.52
N THR A 225 -3.63 21.40 -3.62
CA THR A 225 -3.02 21.36 -2.27
C THR A 225 -3.56 20.23 -1.40
N ASP A 226 -4.76 19.72 -1.70
CA ASP A 226 -5.37 18.59 -1.00
C ASP A 226 -4.86 17.24 -1.54
N GLU A 227 -3.86 17.22 -2.42
CA GLU A 227 -3.31 15.98 -3.00
C GLU A 227 -1.98 15.55 -2.40
N GLU A 228 -1.20 16.50 -1.89
CA GLU A 228 0.19 16.24 -1.52
C GLU A 228 0.31 15.26 -0.34
N HIS A 229 -0.63 15.30 0.61
CA HIS A 229 -0.52 14.51 1.84
C HIS A 229 -0.64 13.00 1.61
N TYR A 230 -1.44 12.55 0.64
CA TYR A 230 -1.60 11.13 0.33
C TYR A 230 -0.62 10.62 -0.73
N ARG A 231 0.07 11.49 -1.48
CA ARG A 231 1.03 11.07 -2.50
C ARG A 231 2.30 10.51 -1.86
N LEU A 232 2.77 9.38 -2.37
CA LEU A 232 4.08 8.85 -2.01
C LEU A 232 5.18 9.80 -2.48
N LYS A 233 6.22 9.96 -1.65
CA LYS A 233 7.39 10.82 -1.87
C LYS A 233 8.47 10.08 -2.67
N LEU A 234 8.05 9.49 -3.79
CA LEU A 234 8.91 8.69 -4.64
C LEU A 234 10.00 9.56 -5.28
N PRO A 235 11.25 9.07 -5.38
CA PRO A 235 12.29 9.73 -6.15
C PRO A 235 11.86 10.01 -7.61
N PRO A 236 12.28 11.12 -8.24
CA PRO A 236 11.87 11.47 -9.60
C PRO A 236 12.25 10.44 -10.68
N ASP A 237 13.27 9.63 -10.43
CA ASP A 237 13.72 8.54 -11.31
C ASP A 237 12.96 7.21 -11.08
N SER A 238 11.92 7.23 -10.23
CA SER A 238 11.12 6.05 -9.95
C SER A 238 10.29 5.64 -11.16
N ARG A 239 10.36 4.34 -11.53
CA ARG A 239 9.53 3.76 -12.59
C ARG A 239 8.02 4.01 -12.42
N ILE A 240 7.57 4.20 -11.19
CA ILE A 240 6.17 4.46 -10.86
C ILE A 240 6.13 5.76 -10.06
N GLU A 241 5.38 6.73 -10.55
CA GLU A 241 5.27 8.07 -9.95
C GLU A 241 3.87 8.33 -9.37
N TYR A 242 2.87 7.55 -9.79
CA TYR A 242 1.46 7.66 -9.40
C TYR A 242 1.13 6.88 -8.11
N GLY A 243 2.06 6.86 -7.16
CA GLY A 243 1.92 6.15 -5.88
C GLY A 243 1.11 6.95 -4.84
N VAL A 244 0.18 6.28 -4.16
CA VAL A 244 -0.65 6.90 -3.10
C VAL A 244 -0.69 6.06 -1.83
N ASP A 245 -0.87 6.72 -0.68
CA ASP A 245 -1.35 6.09 0.55
C ASP A 245 -2.84 5.75 0.40
N HIS A 246 -3.20 4.48 0.55
CA HIS A 246 -4.56 4.02 0.27
C HIS A 246 -5.60 4.70 1.16
N GLU A 247 -5.35 4.70 2.47
CA GLU A 247 -6.31 5.18 3.48
C GLU A 247 -6.50 6.70 3.38
N SER A 248 -5.42 7.46 3.23
CA SER A 248 -5.49 8.91 3.07
C SER A 248 -6.13 9.31 1.74
N TYR A 249 -5.83 8.59 0.64
CA TYR A 249 -6.41 8.88 -0.67
C TYR A 249 -7.91 8.64 -0.70
N VAL A 250 -8.37 7.48 -0.25
CA VAL A 250 -9.81 7.15 -0.26
C VAL A 250 -10.60 8.08 0.64
N TYR A 251 -10.04 8.47 1.79
CA TYR A 251 -10.66 9.44 2.68
C TYR A 251 -10.74 10.84 2.06
N GLN A 252 -9.71 11.28 1.34
CA GLN A 252 -9.78 12.55 0.61
C GLN A 252 -10.88 12.53 -0.46
N LEU A 253 -11.04 11.43 -1.21
CA LEU A 253 -12.16 11.30 -2.16
C LEU A 253 -13.52 11.34 -1.45
N ALA A 254 -13.63 10.74 -0.26
CA ALA A 254 -14.84 10.82 0.54
C ALA A 254 -15.13 12.24 1.03
N LEU A 255 -14.12 13.01 1.42
CA LEU A 255 -14.27 14.44 1.74
C LEU A 255 -14.74 15.23 0.51
N ASP A 256 -14.12 15.01 -0.64
CA ASP A 256 -14.46 15.66 -1.90
C ASP A 256 -15.91 15.41 -2.34
N MET A 257 -16.49 14.26 -1.97
CA MET A 257 -17.87 13.89 -2.27
C MET A 257 -18.87 14.18 -1.14
N ASN A 258 -18.44 14.80 -0.03
CA ASN A 258 -19.26 14.94 1.18
C ASN A 258 -19.82 13.61 1.71
N SER A 259 -19.00 12.55 1.65
CA SER A 259 -19.31 11.17 2.07
C SER A 259 -18.47 10.72 3.28
N ALA A 260 -17.53 11.54 3.74
CA ALA A 260 -16.75 11.27 4.94
C ALA A 260 -17.61 11.43 6.20
N ILE A 261 -17.75 10.36 6.98
CA ILE A 261 -18.66 10.30 8.13
C ILE A 261 -17.99 10.66 9.46
N GLY A 262 -18.43 11.75 10.10
CA GLY A 262 -17.92 12.23 11.37
C GLY A 262 -18.48 11.47 12.58
N LEU A 263 -17.90 11.72 13.77
CA LEU A 263 -18.31 11.07 15.02
C LEU A 263 -19.81 11.25 15.30
N TRP A 264 -20.32 12.47 15.16
CA TRP A 264 -21.71 12.80 15.44
C TRP A 264 -22.68 12.11 14.49
N ASP A 265 -22.32 12.00 13.21
CA ASP A 265 -23.11 11.28 12.22
C ASP A 265 -23.22 9.79 12.58
N VAL A 266 -22.09 9.17 12.97
CA VAL A 266 -22.09 7.75 13.39
C VAL A 266 -22.91 7.55 14.64
N LEU A 267 -22.79 8.44 15.64
CA LEU A 267 -23.58 8.36 16.86
C LEU A 267 -25.08 8.49 16.58
N ALA A 268 -25.48 9.41 15.70
CA ALA A 268 -26.88 9.58 15.30
C ALA A 268 -27.44 8.34 14.58
N ILE A 269 -26.61 7.64 13.78
CA ILE A 269 -27.00 6.38 13.14
C ILE A 269 -27.06 5.24 14.18
N ALA A 270 -26.07 5.16 15.08
CA ALA A 270 -25.97 4.13 16.09
C ALA A 270 -27.14 4.18 17.09
N GLN A 271 -27.63 5.37 17.44
CA GLN A 271 -28.81 5.57 18.31
C GLN A 271 -30.10 4.97 17.75
N LYS A 272 -30.20 4.81 16.41
CA LYS A 272 -31.37 4.22 15.75
C LYS A 272 -31.30 2.69 15.64
N LYS A 273 -30.20 2.07 16.10
CA LYS A 273 -29.96 0.63 16.05
C LYS A 273 -30.09 0.00 17.43
N HIS A 274 -30.22 -1.33 17.47
CA HIS A 274 -30.05 -2.09 18.70
C HIS A 274 -28.67 -1.81 19.33
N VAL A 275 -28.60 -1.78 20.67
CA VAL A 275 -27.39 -1.41 21.44
C VAL A 275 -26.14 -2.14 20.94
N ARG A 276 -26.24 -3.45 20.68
CA ARG A 276 -25.13 -4.26 20.17
C ARG A 276 -24.62 -3.76 18.83
N ASP A 277 -25.52 -3.50 17.89
CA ASP A 277 -25.16 -3.13 16.53
C ASP A 277 -24.71 -1.67 16.46
N GLY A 278 -25.29 -0.78 17.27
CA GLY A 278 -24.79 0.59 17.45
C GLY A 278 -23.36 0.62 17.99
N TRP A 279 -23.04 -0.20 18.99
CA TRP A 279 -21.66 -0.36 19.49
C TRP A 279 -20.72 -0.91 18.43
N ARG A 280 -21.12 -1.98 17.72
CA ARG A 280 -20.33 -2.55 16.62
C ARG A 280 -20.04 -1.50 15.55
N LEU A 281 -21.03 -0.68 15.18
CA LEU A 281 -20.86 0.38 14.19
C LEU A 281 -19.79 1.39 14.63
N LEU A 282 -19.82 1.86 15.88
CA LEU A 282 -18.84 2.79 16.43
C LEU A 282 -17.42 2.20 16.40
N VAL A 283 -17.26 0.95 16.83
CA VAL A 283 -15.97 0.26 16.82
C VAL A 283 -15.47 0.04 15.39
N VAL A 284 -16.34 -0.37 14.46
CA VAL A 284 -15.97 -0.59 13.06
C VAL A 284 -15.60 0.71 12.37
N TRP A 285 -16.34 1.77 12.61
CA TRP A 285 -15.98 3.11 12.17
C TRP A 285 -14.61 3.53 12.70
N ALA A 286 -14.37 3.38 14.01
CA ALA A 286 -13.17 3.87 14.68
C ALA A 286 -11.89 3.06 14.42
N PHE A 287 -11.99 1.73 14.32
CA PHE A 287 -10.82 0.84 14.29
C PHE A 287 -10.72 -0.01 13.02
N GLY A 288 -11.79 -0.10 12.23
CA GLY A 288 -11.75 -0.75 10.92
C GLY A 288 -11.02 0.09 9.87
N ALA A 289 -10.55 -0.57 8.80
CA ALA A 289 -10.01 0.12 7.62
C ALA A 289 -11.06 1.04 6.96
N HIS A 290 -10.63 1.87 6.01
CA HIS A 290 -11.53 2.66 5.16
C HIS A 290 -12.21 1.79 4.10
N PHE A 291 -13.13 0.94 4.57
CA PHE A 291 -14.06 0.27 3.70
C PHE A 291 -14.95 1.30 3.01
N ASN A 292 -15.12 1.18 1.69
CA ASN A 292 -16.00 2.09 0.94
C ASN A 292 -17.42 2.14 1.51
N THR A 293 -17.90 1.04 2.10
CA THR A 293 -19.18 0.98 2.81
C THR A 293 -19.33 2.07 3.88
N LYS A 294 -18.25 2.49 4.55
CA LYS A 294 -18.28 3.62 5.51
C LYS A 294 -18.72 4.92 4.82
N PHE A 295 -18.24 5.14 3.60
CA PHE A 295 -18.54 6.33 2.78
C PHE A 295 -19.89 6.22 2.06
N ARG A 296 -20.61 5.11 2.25
CA ARG A 296 -21.98 4.91 1.76
C ARG A 296 -23.03 5.16 2.84
N LEU A 297 -22.64 5.52 4.07
CA LEU A 297 -23.58 5.87 5.14
C LEU A 297 -24.28 7.21 4.92
N LEU A 298 -23.61 8.14 4.22
CA LEU A 298 -24.13 9.45 3.86
C LEU A 298 -23.52 9.94 2.54
N GLY A 299 -24.03 11.07 2.05
CA GLY A 299 -23.55 11.73 0.84
C GLY A 299 -24.27 11.27 -0.44
N PRO A 300 -23.82 11.74 -1.61
CA PRO A 300 -24.51 11.55 -2.89
C PRO A 300 -24.70 10.09 -3.30
N TRP A 301 -23.87 9.21 -2.76
CA TRP A 301 -23.76 7.80 -3.08
C TRP A 301 -24.27 6.90 -1.95
N GLN A 302 -25.07 7.45 -1.02
CA GLN A 302 -25.62 6.74 0.14
C GLN A 302 -26.30 5.42 -0.26
N TRP A 303 -26.11 4.39 0.56
CA TRP A 303 -26.74 3.08 0.42
C TRP A 303 -27.41 2.66 1.73
N SER A 304 -28.70 2.33 1.66
CA SER A 304 -29.51 1.94 2.83
C SER A 304 -28.94 0.75 3.59
N GLY A 305 -28.30 -0.21 2.90
CA GLY A 305 -27.69 -1.39 3.51
C GLY A 305 -26.31 -1.15 4.13
N ALA A 306 -25.73 0.05 4.01
CA ALA A 306 -24.36 0.31 4.46
C ALA A 306 -24.19 0.11 5.96
N ALA A 307 -25.14 0.59 6.77
CA ALA A 307 -25.08 0.47 8.22
C ALA A 307 -25.18 -0.99 8.68
N ASP A 308 -26.06 -1.77 8.06
CA ASP A 308 -26.23 -3.19 8.38
C ASP A 308 -24.97 -3.98 8.00
N MET A 309 -24.40 -3.70 6.84
CA MET A 309 -23.16 -4.34 6.38
C MET A 309 -21.97 -4.03 7.31
N LEU A 310 -21.84 -2.79 7.78
CA LEU A 310 -20.77 -2.43 8.72
C LEU A 310 -20.91 -3.12 10.08
N THR A 311 -22.14 -3.45 10.49
CA THR A 311 -22.42 -4.18 11.74
C THR A 311 -22.43 -5.71 11.58
N SER A 312 -22.26 -6.19 10.35
CA SER A 312 -22.22 -7.61 10.01
C SER A 312 -21.06 -8.33 10.68
N GLU A 313 -21.19 -9.65 10.78
CA GLU A 313 -20.13 -10.48 11.34
C GLU A 313 -18.86 -10.45 10.48
N GLU A 314 -18.99 -10.29 9.16
CA GLU A 314 -17.85 -10.18 8.25
C GLU A 314 -16.94 -9.00 8.61
N PHE A 315 -17.53 -7.81 8.76
CA PHE A 315 -16.79 -6.59 9.11
C PHE A 315 -16.30 -6.64 10.56
N TRP A 316 -17.11 -7.19 11.47
CA TRP A 316 -16.72 -7.38 12.85
C TRP A 316 -15.48 -8.24 13.01
N GLN A 317 -15.38 -9.32 12.23
CA GLN A 317 -14.22 -10.22 12.24
C GLN A 317 -12.94 -9.54 11.76
N THR A 318 -13.00 -8.54 10.89
CA THR A 318 -11.78 -7.81 10.47
C THR A 318 -11.07 -7.11 11.64
N ILE A 319 -11.80 -6.81 12.71
CA ILE A 319 -11.29 -6.14 13.91
C ILE A 319 -10.94 -7.17 14.98
N THR A 320 -11.82 -8.15 15.18
CA THR A 320 -11.69 -9.14 16.26
C THR A 320 -10.76 -10.31 15.96
N ARG A 321 -10.29 -10.47 14.71
CA ARG A 321 -9.26 -11.48 14.36
C ARG A 321 -7.88 -11.24 14.97
N ARG A 322 -7.70 -10.19 15.79
CA ARG A 322 -6.43 -9.89 16.50
C ARG A 322 -6.37 -10.70 17.82
N PRO A 323 -5.59 -11.79 17.89
CA PRO A 323 -5.67 -12.75 19.00
C PRO A 323 -5.34 -12.13 20.36
N LEU A 324 -4.44 -11.15 20.39
CA LEU A 324 -3.97 -10.47 21.60
C LEU A 324 -5.02 -9.58 22.28
N PHE A 325 -6.04 -9.09 21.55
CA PHE A 325 -7.03 -8.13 22.09
C PHE A 325 -8.44 -8.70 22.19
N PHE A 326 -8.80 -9.65 21.34
CA PHE A 326 -10.18 -10.16 21.25
C PHE A 326 -10.28 -11.68 21.38
N GLY A 327 -9.19 -12.34 21.80
CA GLY A 327 -9.20 -13.70 22.35
C GLY A 327 -9.99 -14.71 21.52
N LYS A 328 -9.36 -15.28 20.50
CA LYS A 328 -9.60 -16.69 20.18
C LYS A 328 -8.30 -17.41 20.44
N SER A 329 -8.22 -18.06 21.60
CA SER A 329 -7.29 -19.18 21.78
C SER A 329 -7.57 -20.13 20.62
N ALA A 330 -6.61 -20.27 19.71
CA ALA A 330 -6.67 -21.29 18.70
C ALA A 330 -6.65 -22.64 19.42
N CYS A 331 -7.68 -23.45 19.23
CA CYS A 331 -7.58 -24.90 19.40
C CYS A 331 -6.63 -25.47 18.34
#